data_AF-A0A2H0WMN4-F1
#
_entry.id   AF-A0A2H0WMN4-F1
#
_cell.length_a   1.000
_cell.length_b   1.000
_cell.length_c   1.000
_cell.angle_alpha   90.00
_cell.angle_beta   90.00
_cell.angle_gamma   90.00
#
_symmetry.space_group_name_H-M   'P 1'
#
loop_
_entity.id
_entity.type
_entity.pdbx_description
1 polymer ?
#
loop_
_entity_poly.entity_id
_entity_poly.type
_entity_poly.pdbx_seq_one_letter_code
_entity_poly.pdbx_strand_id
1 'polypeptide(L)'
;MDTINISLTNDQVKLVNNLTKSYQFANRSEFFRAILRLVFRRPEMITAADELVLEPPAIRSRKKIMASMRATGKYPSAFLKSLGRGLSESDYFSD
;
A
#
# COMPACT_ATOMS: atom_id res chain seq x y z
N MET A 1 26.53 -1.90 24.06
CA MET A 1 25.37 -2.46 23.35
C MET A 1 24.18 -1.74 23.91
N ASP A 2 23.52 -0.94 23.09
CA ASP A 2 22.45 -0.06 23.56
C ASP A 2 21.10 -0.67 23.23
N THR A 3 20.16 -0.56 24.17
CA THR A 3 18.82 -1.14 24.04
C THR A 3 17.86 -0.07 23.59
N ILE A 4 17.12 -0.36 22.52
CA ILE A 4 16.05 0.50 21.99
C ILE A 4 14.72 -0.21 22.23
N ASN A 5 13.76 0.52 22.81
CA ASN A 5 12.40 0.03 23.01
C ASN A 5 11.48 0.64 21.95
N ILE A 6 10.63 -0.18 21.34
CA ILE A 6 9.63 0.25 20.36
C ILE A 6 8.27 -0.34 20.71
N SER A 7 7.23 0.46 20.53
CA SER A 7 5.84 0.02 20.68
C SER A 7 5.27 -0.34 19.30
N LEU A 8 4.68 -1.52 19.19
CA LEU A 8 4.08 -2.04 17.96
C LEU A 8 2.64 -2.46 18.23
N THR A 9 1.78 -2.37 17.21
CA THR A 9 0.42 -2.91 17.31
C THR A 9 0.45 -4.45 17.34
N ASN A 10 -0.63 -5.06 17.84
CA ASN A 10 -0.72 -6.53 17.93
C ASN A 10 -0.55 -7.21 16.56
N ASP A 11 -1.05 -6.60 15.49
CA ASP A 11 -0.94 -7.16 14.14
C ASP A 11 0.49 -7.04 13.59
N GLN A 12 1.18 -5.93 13.87
CA GLN A 12 2.61 -5.78 13.55
C GLN A 12 3.46 -6.82 14.30
N VAL A 13 3.17 -7.08 15.58
CA VAL A 13 3.88 -8.11 16.36
C VAL A 13 3.67 -9.50 15.77
N LYS A 14 2.44 -9.85 15.36
CA LYS A 14 2.15 -11.13 14.68
C LYS A 14 2.92 -11.24 13.37
N LEU A 15 2.93 -10.18 12.56
CA LEU A 15 3.68 -10.13 11.31
C LEU A 15 5.18 -10.36 11.57
N VAL A 16 5.78 -9.61 12.50
CA VAL A 16 7.19 -9.76 12.87
C VAL A 16 7.50 -11.19 13.33
N ASN A 17 6.63 -11.79 14.15
CA ASN A 17 6.80 -13.18 14.58
C ASN A 17 6.80 -14.17 13.42
N ASN A 18 5.87 -13.99 12.48
CA ASN A 18 5.77 -14.85 11.32
C ASN A 18 7.02 -14.70 10.45
N LEU A 19 7.45 -13.48 10.14
CA LEU A 19 8.64 -13.23 9.33
C LEU A 19 9.92 -13.74 10.00
N THR A 20 10.06 -13.54 11.31
CA THR A 20 11.21 -14.07 12.09
C THR A 20 11.30 -15.59 11.94
N LYS A 21 10.16 -16.30 12.00
CA LYS A 21 10.10 -17.76 11.80
C LYS A 21 10.34 -18.16 10.35
N SER A 22 9.68 -17.50 9.39
CA SER A 22 9.78 -17.82 7.96
C SER A 22 11.19 -17.67 7.43
N TYR A 23 11.91 -16.63 7.86
CA TYR A 23 13.31 -16.40 7.49
C TYR A 23 14.32 -17.04 8.46
N GLN A 24 13.85 -17.87 9.40
CA GLN A 24 14.67 -18.66 10.33
C GLN A 24 15.65 -17.83 11.18
N PHE A 25 15.26 -16.63 11.58
CA PHE A 25 16.06 -15.84 12.51
C PHE A 25 15.96 -16.40 13.93
N ALA A 26 17.10 -16.41 14.63
CA ALA A 26 17.19 -16.94 16.00
C ALA A 26 16.26 -16.22 17.00
N ASN A 27 16.04 -14.92 16.82
CA ASN A 27 15.12 -14.12 17.63
C ASN A 27 14.71 -12.84 16.90
N ARG A 28 13.71 -12.14 17.46
CA ARG A 28 13.21 -10.85 16.93
C ARG A 28 14.32 -9.80 16.83
N SER A 29 15.23 -9.77 17.80
CA SER A 29 16.32 -8.79 17.83
C SER A 29 17.29 -8.96 16.66
N GLU A 30 17.65 -10.20 16.31
CA GLU A 30 18.48 -10.48 15.12
C GLU A 30 17.74 -10.18 13.81
N PHE A 31 16.44 -10.48 13.75
CA PHE A 31 15.61 -10.08 12.62
C PHE A 31 15.64 -8.55 12.40
N PHE A 32 15.40 -7.76 13.45
CA PHE A 32 15.47 -6.30 13.36
C PHE A 32 16.89 -5.79 13.07
N ARG A 33 17.94 -6.40 13.64
CA ARG A 33 19.33 -6.05 13.30
C ARG A 33 19.64 -6.31 11.83
N ALA A 34 19.15 -7.42 11.26
CA ALA A 34 19.31 -7.71 9.84
C ALA A 34 18.59 -6.68 8.97
N ILE A 35 17.37 -6.29 9.34
CA ILE A 35 16.63 -5.21 8.66
C ILE A 35 17.40 -3.89 8.72
N LEU A 36 17.86 -3.48 9.91
CA LEU A 36 18.63 -2.24 10.07
C LEU A 36 19.87 -2.24 9.17
N ARG A 37 20.63 -3.35 9.14
CA ARG A 37 21.78 -3.49 8.24
C ARG A 37 21.39 -3.38 6.77
N LEU A 38 20.25 -3.95 6.37
CA LEU A 38 19.77 -3.86 4.99
C LEU A 38 19.40 -2.41 4.63
N VAL A 39 18.66 -1.74 5.51
CA VAL A 39 18.27 -0.32 5.34
C VAL A 39 19.50 0.57 5.25
N PHE A 40 20.52 0.37 6.09
CA PHE A 40 21.77 1.13 6.01
C PHE A 40 22.55 0.89 4.71
N ARG A 41 22.45 -0.31 4.13
CA ARG A 41 23.08 -0.63 2.83
C ARG A 41 22.26 -0.14 1.63
N ARG A 42 20.97 0.12 1.84
CA ARG A 42 19.97 0.48 0.82
C ARG A 42 19.07 1.60 1.33
N PRO A 43 19.62 2.82 1.50
CA PRO A 43 18.90 3.95 2.08
C PRO A 43 17.66 4.36 1.28
N GLU A 44 17.58 4.02 0.00
CA GLU A 44 16.41 4.22 -0.87
C GLU A 44 15.14 3.51 -0.36
N MET A 45 15.29 2.47 0.46
CA MET A 45 14.13 1.80 1.08
C MET A 45 13.45 2.68 2.14
N ILE A 46 14.17 3.64 2.73
CA ILE A 46 13.58 4.59 3.69
C ILE A 46 12.65 5.55 2.95
N THR A 47 13.08 6.07 1.81
CA THR A 47 12.27 6.99 0.98
C THR A 47 11.10 6.26 0.33
N ALA A 48 11.27 4.99 -0.06
CA ALA A 48 10.18 4.17 -0.60
C ALA A 48 9.09 3.83 0.44
N ALA A 49 9.40 3.89 1.75
CA ALA A 49 8.41 3.62 2.80
C ALA A 49 7.43 4.78 3.03
N ASP A 50 7.80 6.02 2.65
CA ASP A 50 6.95 7.21 2.75
C ASP A 50 6.09 7.44 1.49
N GLU A 51 6.47 6.86 0.36
CA GLU A 51 5.78 7.07 -0.91
C GLU A 51 4.67 6.04 -1.11
N LEU A 52 3.50 6.29 -0.50
CA LEU A 52 2.25 5.90 -1.14
C LEU A 52 2.14 6.74 -2.43
N VAL A 53 2.83 6.33 -3.49
CA VAL A 53 2.72 6.96 -4.81
C VAL A 53 1.31 6.69 -5.31
N LEU A 54 0.39 7.62 -5.03
CA LEU A 54 -0.93 7.65 -5.64
C LEU A 54 -0.72 8.06 -7.10
N GLU A 55 -0.32 7.10 -7.92
CA GLU A 55 -0.18 7.34 -9.35
C GLU A 55 -1.56 7.73 -9.91
N PRO A 56 -1.61 8.81 -10.72
CA PRO A 56 -2.84 9.17 -11.38
C PRO A 56 -3.33 7.99 -12.24
N PRO A 57 -4.65 7.78 -12.34
CA PRO A 57 -5.18 6.71 -13.18
C PRO A 57 -4.73 6.91 -14.63
N ALA A 58 -4.23 5.82 -15.24
CA ALA A 58 -3.70 5.81 -16.60
C ALA A 58 -4.74 6.21 -17.67
N ILE A 59 -6.04 6.08 -17.34
CA ILE A 59 -7.15 6.42 -18.22
C ILE A 59 -7.87 7.63 -17.63
N ARG A 60 -7.91 8.73 -18.40
CA ARG A 60 -8.67 9.94 -18.04
C ARG A 60 -10.11 9.96 -18.58
N SER A 61 -10.38 9.16 -19.61
CA SER A 61 -11.70 9.11 -20.25
C SER A 61 -12.78 8.58 -19.32
N ARG A 62 -13.72 9.47 -18.99
CA ARG A 62 -14.87 9.16 -18.12
C ARG A 62 -15.67 8.02 -18.71
N LYS A 63 -15.90 8.04 -20.03
CA LYS A 63 -16.58 6.97 -20.78
C LYS A 63 -15.88 5.63 -20.65
N LYS A 64 -14.56 5.57 -20.84
CA LYS A 64 -13.79 4.31 -20.73
C LYS A 64 -13.84 3.76 -19.31
N ILE A 65 -13.65 4.60 -18.30
CA ILE A 65 -13.73 4.17 -16.89
C ILE A 65 -15.11 3.58 -16.59
N MET A 66 -16.18 4.30 -16.94
CA MET A 66 -17.55 3.84 -16.70
C MET A 66 -17.89 2.56 -17.47
N ALA A 67 -17.39 2.41 -18.70
CA ALA A 67 -17.57 1.19 -19.49
C ALA A 67 -16.86 -0.01 -18.83
N SER A 68 -15.61 0.15 -18.43
CA SER A 68 -14.84 -0.88 -17.75
C SER A 68 -15.47 -1.30 -16.43
N MET A 69 -15.91 -0.33 -15.61
CA MET A 69 -16.55 -0.63 -14.32
C MET A 69 -17.88 -1.39 -14.49
N ARG A 70 -18.71 -1.01 -15.48
CA ARG A 70 -19.94 -1.74 -15.81
C ARG A 70 -19.66 -3.16 -16.30
N ALA A 71 -18.64 -3.32 -17.15
CA ALA A 71 -18.27 -4.62 -17.72
C ALA A 71 -17.86 -5.65 -16.65
N THR A 72 -17.42 -5.22 -15.47
CA THR A 72 -17.09 -6.15 -14.38
C THR A 72 -18.30 -6.89 -13.80
N GLY A 73 -19.51 -6.31 -13.88
CA GLY A 73 -20.71 -6.85 -13.24
C GLY A 73 -20.67 -6.90 -11.71
N LYS A 74 -19.61 -6.39 -11.07
CA LYS A 74 -19.39 -6.50 -9.61
C LYS A 74 -20.05 -5.38 -8.80
N TYR A 75 -20.46 -4.30 -9.45
CA TYR A 75 -20.87 -3.07 -8.78
C TYR A 75 -22.36 -2.79 -8.94
N PRO A 76 -23.07 -2.41 -7.85
CA PRO A 76 -24.48 -2.06 -7.92
C PRO A 76 -24.71 -0.76 -8.71
N SER A 77 -25.91 -0.60 -9.26
CA SER A 77 -26.29 0.57 -10.07
C SER A 77 -26.14 1.89 -9.31
N ALA A 78 -26.45 1.91 -8.02
CA ALA A 78 -26.30 3.09 -7.16
C ALA A 78 -24.83 3.55 -7.07
N PHE A 79 -23.90 2.60 -6.91
CA PHE A 79 -22.47 2.90 -6.89
C PHE A 79 -22.02 3.46 -8.24
N LEU A 80 -22.39 2.83 -9.35
CA LEU A 80 -22.05 3.29 -10.69
C LEU A 80 -22.58 4.70 -10.98
N LYS A 81 -23.79 5.02 -10.48
CA LYS A 81 -24.36 6.36 -10.59
C LYS A 81 -23.56 7.40 -9.79
N SER A 82 -23.15 7.05 -8.57
CA SER A 82 -22.32 7.92 -7.73
C SER A 82 -20.94 8.15 -8.35
N LEU A 83 -20.30 7.08 -8.84
CA LEU A 83 -19.01 7.14 -9.52
C LEU A 83 -19.07 8.02 -10.77
N GLY A 84 -20.09 7.84 -11.61
CA GLY A 84 -20.28 8.66 -12.81
C GLY A 84 -20.41 10.15 -12.50
N ARG A 85 -21.09 10.50 -11.40
CA ARG A 85 -21.20 11.88 -10.94
C ARG A 85 -19.85 12.43 -10.49
N GLY A 86 -19.13 11.72 -9.62
CA GLY A 86 -17.82 12.14 -9.16
C GLY A 86 -16.81 12.33 -10.30
N LEU A 87 -16.84 11.45 -11.31
CA LEU A 87 -16.01 11.61 -12.51
C LEU A 87 -16.38 12.84 -13.35
N SER A 88 -17.66 13.24 -13.36
CA SER A 88 -18.12 14.42 -14.11
C SER A 88 -17.82 15.74 -13.43
N GLU A 89 -17.79 15.74 -12.09
CA GLU A 89 -17.49 16.91 -11.25
C GLU A 89 -15.97 17.17 -11.14
N SER A 90 -15.15 16.20 -11.55
CA SER A 90 -13.70 16.32 -11.50
C SER A 90 -13.13 16.94 -12.77
N ASP A 91 -12.34 18.00 -12.59
CA ASP A 91 -11.58 18.65 -13.67
C ASP A 91 -10.43 17.79 -14.21
N TYR A 92 -10.03 16.75 -13.47
CA TYR A 92 -8.92 15.87 -13.84
C TYR A 92 -9.31 14.87 -14.94
N PHE A 93 -10.54 14.37 -14.92
CA PHE A 93 -11.04 13.41 -15.89
C PHE A 93 -11.70 14.14 -17.06
N SER A 94 -11.32 13.79 -18.28
CA SER A 94 -11.86 14.35 -19.52
C SER A 94 -12.11 13.24 -20.53
N ASP A 95 -13.16 13.37 -21.34
CA ASP A 95 -13.43 12.41 -22.42
C ASP A 95 -12.48 12.55 -23.61
#